data_AF-A0A098QYA0-F1
#
_entry.id   AF-A0A098QYA0-F1
#
_cell.length_a   1.000
_cell.length_b   1.000
_cell.length_c   1.000
_cell.angle_alpha   90.00
_cell.angle_beta   90.00
_cell.angle_gamma   90.00
#
_symmetry.space_group_name_H-M   'P 1'
#
loop_
_entity.id
_entity.type
_entity.pdbx_description
1 polymer ?
#
loop_
_entity_poly.entity_id
_entity_poly.type
_entity_poly.pdbx_seq_one_letter_code
_entity_poly.pdbx_strand_id
1 'polypeptide(L)'
;MRAQAYKKVSRSDKADHSPGDASELDNEPGETSGGSRKAPKDPGLQGSHRDGGPRVSASSRDKREEGLVKENTRTAAGRAMAMYLGPGEVPPSRREIAQFMVIVGKDQAAEILRHLPEDAVEAIVQEIASLPVIDPESRRVVLKRFSTLGFAEQQTSRGGVETARGFLVQAFGAEQGEAILRSAVPKEVHRHFEFLEDYNPKQIHSLLRQEGTALKVLVLSHLSAGLAAGVINQMDRDEQLEVIRRLSRIEKLDREVLLSVESALKERIRNQGIAQTTDLDGRGVLAEILKNMTPGTEEPLIQYLEKDDPELASSIKERLFTIETLLYIDDKELQRILQDQDDRQIALILKGKEEDIRKKILTNVSQARAGIIIEEYQHMGPRRRSEIDEATKDFVRYLRKLEESGELVVRRDGEEYI
;
A
#
# COMPACT_ATOMS: atom_id res chain seq x y z
N MET A 1 -5.38 -42.12 -47.57
CA MET A 1 -5.27 -42.61 -46.18
C MET A 1 -5.58 -41.47 -45.23
N ARG A 2 -6.39 -41.77 -44.21
CA ARG A 2 -6.89 -40.95 -43.09
C ARG A 2 -8.10 -40.05 -43.33
N ALA A 3 -9.15 -40.47 -42.62
CA ALA A 3 -10.53 -40.08 -42.69
C ALA A 3 -10.88 -39.03 -41.62
N GLN A 4 -11.86 -38.20 -41.97
CA GLN A 4 -12.72 -37.48 -41.04
C GLN A 4 -13.85 -38.38 -40.51
N ALA A 5 -14.54 -37.84 -39.50
CA ALA A 5 -15.95 -38.06 -39.15
C ALA A 5 -16.21 -39.25 -38.19
N TYR A 6 -17.11 -39.19 -37.19
CA TYR A 6 -17.95 -38.16 -36.56
C TYR A 6 -18.74 -38.88 -35.42
N LYS A 7 -19.55 -38.12 -34.66
CA LYS A 7 -20.80 -38.52 -33.96
C LYS A 7 -20.64 -39.17 -32.55
N LYS A 8 -21.45 -38.87 -31.50
CA LYS A 8 -22.68 -38.05 -31.32
C LYS A 8 -23.19 -38.09 -29.84
N VAL A 9 -24.11 -37.15 -29.50
CA VAL A 9 -25.19 -37.17 -28.45
C VAL A 9 -24.78 -36.80 -27.00
N SER A 10 -25.47 -35.97 -26.17
CA SER A 10 -26.84 -35.39 -26.07
C SER A 10 -26.78 -34.02 -25.33
N ARG A 11 -27.46 -32.91 -25.69
CA ARG A 11 -28.86 -32.47 -25.36
C ARG A 11 -29.26 -32.69 -23.88
N SER A 12 -29.62 -31.68 -23.09
CA SER A 12 -30.84 -30.83 -23.04
C SER A 12 -30.82 -30.10 -21.67
N ASP A 13 -31.51 -29.02 -21.31
CA ASP A 13 -32.50 -28.09 -21.88
C ASP A 13 -32.64 -26.89 -20.89
N LYS A 14 -32.93 -25.68 -21.44
CA LYS A 14 -33.89 -24.61 -21.06
C LYS A 14 -34.25 -24.35 -19.57
N ALA A 15 -34.60 -23.14 -19.09
CA ALA A 15 -35.28 -22.01 -19.71
C ALA A 15 -35.17 -20.70 -18.88
N ASP A 16 -35.33 -19.57 -19.60
CA ASP A 16 -35.98 -18.27 -19.31
C ASP A 16 -36.59 -17.97 -17.93
N HIS A 17 -36.44 -16.72 -17.43
CA HIS A 17 -37.52 -15.73 -17.31
C HIS A 17 -37.02 -14.33 -16.84
N SER A 18 -37.42 -13.30 -17.59
CA SER A 18 -37.67 -11.89 -17.20
C SER A 18 -39.09 -11.60 -17.73
N PRO A 19 -39.89 -10.61 -17.23
CA PRO A 19 -39.50 -9.21 -17.05
C PRO A 19 -40.25 -8.36 -15.99
N GLY A 20 -39.79 -7.11 -15.80
CA GLY A 20 -40.62 -5.92 -15.60
C GLY A 20 -41.11 -5.57 -14.18
N ASP A 21 -40.76 -4.37 -13.71
CA ASP A 21 -41.80 -3.36 -13.40
C ASP A 21 -41.22 -1.95 -13.30
N ALA A 22 -41.82 -1.06 -14.08
CA ALA A 22 -41.73 0.38 -13.98
C ALA A 22 -43.06 0.88 -13.39
N SER A 23 -43.00 1.81 -12.44
CA SER A 23 -44.15 2.65 -12.11
C SER A 23 -43.68 4.08 -11.83
N GLU A 24 -44.06 4.95 -12.77
CA GLU A 24 -44.30 6.39 -12.56
C GLU A 24 -45.42 6.56 -11.54
N LEU A 25 -45.38 7.63 -10.73
CA LEU A 25 -46.57 8.41 -10.38
C LEU A 25 -46.17 9.84 -9.97
N ASP A 26 -46.83 10.78 -10.64
CA ASP A 26 -46.85 12.24 -10.48
C ASP A 26 -47.38 12.73 -9.13
N ASN A 27 -46.89 13.90 -8.66
CA ASN A 27 -47.68 15.13 -8.41
C ASN A 27 -46.91 16.18 -7.59
N GLU A 28 -46.35 17.17 -8.29
CA GLU A 28 -46.59 18.64 -8.24
C GLU A 28 -47.16 19.39 -6.97
N PRO A 29 -47.15 20.74 -6.91
CA PRO A 29 -46.16 21.53 -6.17
C PRO A 29 -46.76 22.50 -5.12
N GLY A 30 -45.89 23.16 -4.35
CA GLY A 30 -46.26 24.24 -3.42
C GLY A 30 -45.54 25.55 -3.76
N GLU A 31 -46.20 26.41 -4.54
CA GLU A 31 -45.90 27.83 -4.64
C GLU A 31 -46.19 28.55 -3.31
N THR A 32 -45.30 29.44 -2.86
CA THR A 32 -45.74 30.71 -2.25
C THR A 32 -44.84 31.87 -2.70
N SER A 33 -45.42 32.64 -3.61
CA SER A 33 -45.38 34.09 -3.76
C SER A 33 -44.52 34.94 -2.81
N GLY A 34 -43.89 35.96 -3.38
CA GLY A 34 -43.96 37.31 -2.81
C GLY A 34 -42.74 38.19 -3.04
N GLY A 35 -42.93 39.30 -3.78
CA GLY A 35 -42.04 40.46 -3.62
C GLY A 35 -41.57 41.11 -4.91
N SER A 36 -42.50 41.76 -5.60
CA SER A 36 -42.27 42.55 -6.82
C SER A 36 -41.70 43.95 -6.52
N ARG A 37 -41.03 44.54 -7.54
CA ARG A 37 -40.83 45.99 -7.83
C ARG A 37 -39.70 46.69 -7.05
N LYS A 38 -38.92 47.63 -7.62
CA LYS A 38 -39.05 48.47 -8.82
C LYS A 38 -37.67 49.13 -9.12
N ALA A 39 -37.33 49.27 -10.40
CA ALA A 39 -36.37 50.27 -10.89
C ALA A 39 -37.07 51.64 -11.10
N PRO A 40 -36.31 52.75 -11.15
CA PRO A 40 -36.17 53.50 -12.42
C PRO A 40 -34.75 54.11 -12.62
N LYS A 41 -34.12 53.96 -13.79
CA LYS A 41 -34.00 54.89 -14.94
C LYS A 41 -33.21 56.20 -14.71
N ASP A 42 -32.18 56.35 -15.55
CA ASP A 42 -31.29 57.51 -15.80
C ASP A 42 -32.03 58.80 -16.21
N PRO A 43 -31.31 59.95 -16.35
CA PRO A 43 -30.81 60.31 -17.70
C PRO A 43 -29.51 61.16 -17.79
N GLY A 44 -28.67 60.86 -18.81
CA GLY A 44 -27.89 61.79 -19.69
C GLY A 44 -26.77 62.65 -19.08
N LEU A 45 -25.73 63.12 -19.79
CA LEU A 45 -25.29 63.12 -21.19
C LEU A 45 -23.90 63.84 -21.22
N GLN A 46 -23.14 63.72 -22.33
CA GLN A 46 -21.87 64.39 -22.72
C GLN A 46 -20.58 63.73 -22.16
N GLY A 47 -19.57 63.33 -22.93
CA GLY A 47 -19.25 63.52 -24.34
C GLY A 47 -17.84 64.11 -24.48
N SER A 48 -16.82 63.29 -24.74
CA SER A 48 -15.62 63.69 -25.51
C SER A 48 -14.70 62.50 -25.80
N HIS A 49 -14.43 62.27 -27.10
CA HIS A 49 -13.39 61.41 -27.63
C HIS A 49 -11.99 61.76 -27.12
N ARG A 50 -11.16 60.75 -26.84
CA ARG A 50 -9.79 60.65 -27.37
C ARG A 50 -9.24 59.22 -27.22
N ASP A 51 -8.51 58.86 -28.27
CA ASP A 51 -7.92 57.58 -28.64
C ASP A 51 -6.67 57.24 -27.80
N GLY A 52 -6.34 55.94 -27.64
CA GLY A 52 -4.98 55.52 -27.25
C GLY A 52 -4.84 54.39 -26.19
N GLY A 53 -4.66 53.15 -26.66
CA GLY A 53 -3.78 52.14 -26.03
C GLY A 53 -4.41 51.11 -25.05
N PRO A 54 -4.11 49.80 -25.16
CA PRO A 54 -4.65 48.79 -24.26
C PRO A 54 -3.95 48.84 -22.89
N ARG A 55 -4.72 49.09 -21.83
CA ARG A 55 -4.29 48.94 -20.43
C ARG A 55 -4.07 47.46 -20.13
N VAL A 56 -2.81 47.08 -19.91
CA VAL A 56 -2.44 45.83 -19.25
C VAL A 56 -2.81 45.96 -17.77
N SER A 57 -3.76 45.15 -17.30
CA SER A 57 -4.06 45.02 -15.88
C SER A 57 -2.87 44.36 -15.17
N ALA A 58 -2.18 45.12 -14.32
CA ALA A 58 -1.18 44.57 -13.40
C ALA A 58 -1.83 43.48 -12.54
N SER A 59 -1.35 42.24 -12.72
CA SER A 59 -1.84 41.04 -12.05
C SER A 59 -1.55 41.08 -10.56
N SER A 60 -2.43 40.51 -9.75
CA SER A 60 -2.32 40.31 -8.30
C SER A 60 -1.02 39.59 -7.84
N ARG A 61 -0.21 39.08 -8.78
CA ARG A 61 1.15 38.57 -8.56
C ARG A 61 2.19 39.67 -8.29
N ASP A 62 2.17 40.78 -9.04
CA ASP A 62 3.13 41.89 -8.86
C ASP A 62 3.03 42.50 -7.45
N LYS A 63 1.82 42.61 -6.90
CA LYS A 63 1.60 43.15 -5.55
C LYS A 63 2.04 42.21 -4.43
N ARG A 64 2.05 40.89 -4.67
CA ARG A 64 2.61 39.90 -3.72
C ARG A 64 4.14 39.87 -3.83
N GLU A 65 4.68 39.99 -5.04
CA GLU A 65 6.13 40.00 -5.30
C GLU A 65 6.81 41.28 -4.76
N GLU A 66 6.20 42.46 -4.91
CA GLU A 66 6.68 43.69 -4.26
C GLU A 66 6.67 43.61 -2.73
N GLY A 67 5.76 42.82 -2.15
CA GLY A 67 5.67 42.58 -0.71
C GLY A 67 6.85 41.76 -0.17
N LEU A 68 7.22 40.68 -0.88
CA LEU A 68 8.36 39.82 -0.55
C LEU A 68 9.70 40.56 -0.67
N VAL A 69 9.87 41.45 -1.66
CA VAL A 69 11.09 42.26 -1.84
C VAL A 69 11.28 43.28 -0.70
N LYS A 70 10.18 43.86 -0.19
CA LYS A 70 10.22 44.84 0.92
C LYS A 70 10.46 44.18 2.28
N GLU A 71 10.09 42.92 2.44
CA GLU A 71 10.28 42.17 3.69
C GLU A 71 11.70 41.60 3.80
N ASN A 72 12.25 41.08 2.69
CA ASN A 72 13.59 40.50 2.67
C ASN A 72 14.74 41.51 2.79
N THR A 73 14.53 42.80 2.56
CA THR A 73 15.61 43.83 2.62
C THR A 73 15.91 44.35 4.04
N ARG A 74 15.11 43.96 5.04
CA ARG A 74 15.28 44.45 6.44
C ARG A 74 16.30 43.64 7.24
N THR A 75 16.56 42.40 6.87
CA THR A 75 17.52 41.51 7.53
C THR A 75 18.97 41.81 7.08
N ALA A 76 19.95 41.43 7.90
CA ALA A 76 21.37 41.57 7.56
C ALA A 76 21.73 40.75 6.30
N ALA A 77 21.14 39.54 6.16
CA ALA A 77 21.22 38.72 4.97
C ALA A 77 20.60 39.40 3.74
N GLY A 78 19.44 40.05 3.92
CA GLY A 78 18.78 40.86 2.90
C GLY A 78 19.61 42.00 2.33
N ARG A 79 20.26 42.74 3.24
CA ARG A 79 21.16 43.85 2.88
C ARG A 79 22.44 43.37 2.21
N ALA A 80 23.01 42.26 2.67
CA ALA A 80 24.15 41.61 2.02
C ALA A 80 23.77 41.11 0.61
N MET A 81 22.61 40.49 0.45
CA MET A 81 22.12 39.99 -0.84
C MET A 81 21.83 41.12 -1.84
N ALA A 82 21.29 42.25 -1.37
CA ALA A 82 21.10 43.46 -2.18
C ALA A 82 22.42 44.18 -2.56
N MET A 83 23.53 43.86 -1.90
CA MET A 83 24.85 44.42 -2.21
C MET A 83 25.53 43.70 -3.39
N TYR A 84 25.15 42.44 -3.65
CA TYR A 84 25.67 41.62 -4.74
C TYR A 84 24.74 41.52 -5.96
N LEU A 85 23.46 41.91 -5.81
CA LEU A 85 22.46 41.91 -6.87
C LEU A 85 22.20 43.34 -7.35
N GLY A 86 22.08 43.53 -8.67
CA GLY A 86 21.73 44.83 -9.25
C GLY A 86 20.33 45.29 -8.84
N PRO A 87 20.02 46.61 -8.91
CA PRO A 87 18.69 47.12 -8.58
C PRO A 87 17.62 46.48 -9.47
N GLY A 88 16.71 45.70 -8.86
CA GLY A 88 15.64 44.98 -9.55
C GLY A 88 15.94 43.51 -9.88
N GLU A 89 17.12 42.99 -9.55
CA GLU A 89 17.46 41.59 -9.79
C GLU A 89 16.89 40.67 -8.71
N VAL A 90 16.17 39.63 -9.14
CA VAL A 90 15.64 38.59 -8.28
C VAL A 90 16.76 37.60 -7.93
N PRO A 91 16.96 37.24 -6.65
CA PRO A 91 17.95 36.21 -6.28
C PRO A 91 17.69 34.89 -7.03
N PRO A 92 18.74 34.12 -7.35
CA PRO A 92 18.56 32.84 -8.03
C PRO A 92 17.72 31.89 -7.16
N SER A 93 16.79 31.19 -7.81
CA SER A 93 15.98 30.18 -7.13
C SER A 93 16.81 28.97 -6.72
N ARG A 94 16.33 28.20 -5.74
CA ARG A 94 16.98 26.94 -5.29
C ARG A 94 17.23 25.96 -6.44
N ARG A 95 16.29 25.88 -7.37
CA ARG A 95 16.41 25.06 -8.58
C ARG A 95 17.52 25.55 -9.52
N GLU A 96 17.69 26.87 -9.69
CA GLU A 96 18.77 27.45 -10.50
C GLU A 96 20.15 27.25 -9.86
N ILE A 97 20.23 27.35 -8.52
CA ILE A 97 21.44 27.04 -7.76
C ILE A 97 21.80 25.56 -7.94
N ALA A 98 20.83 24.64 -7.82
CA ALA A 98 21.02 23.22 -8.07
C ALA A 98 21.48 22.92 -9.51
N GLN A 99 20.89 23.58 -10.50
CA GLN A 99 21.34 23.49 -11.90
C GLN A 99 22.77 23.98 -12.07
N PHE A 100 23.13 25.09 -11.42
CA PHE A 100 24.49 25.61 -11.44
C PHE A 100 25.49 24.62 -10.83
N MET A 101 25.19 24.02 -9.68
CA MET A 101 26.03 22.97 -9.05
C MET A 101 26.29 21.80 -10.02
N VAL A 102 25.24 21.37 -10.73
CA VAL A 102 25.34 20.29 -11.72
C VAL A 102 26.17 20.70 -12.95
N ILE A 103 26.13 21.98 -13.34
CA ILE A 103 26.89 22.51 -14.47
C ILE A 103 28.38 22.67 -14.13
N VAL A 104 28.73 23.22 -12.97
CA VAL A 104 30.14 23.42 -12.54
C VAL A 104 30.84 22.12 -12.17
N GLY A 105 30.06 21.07 -11.89
CA GLY A 105 30.58 19.73 -11.66
C GLY A 105 31.04 19.49 -10.22
N LYS A 106 31.45 18.24 -9.98
CA LYS A 106 31.64 17.63 -8.66
C LYS A 106 32.60 18.39 -7.75
N ASP A 107 33.74 18.79 -8.29
CA ASP A 107 34.82 19.42 -7.53
C ASP A 107 34.41 20.82 -7.04
N GLN A 108 33.87 21.63 -7.95
CA GLN A 108 33.47 23.01 -7.67
C GLN A 108 32.22 23.06 -6.80
N ALA A 109 31.23 22.19 -7.06
CA ALA A 109 30.04 22.10 -6.24
C ALA A 109 30.36 21.71 -4.80
N ALA A 110 31.30 20.76 -4.60
CA ALA A 110 31.69 20.33 -3.27
C ALA A 110 32.36 21.45 -2.45
N GLU A 111 33.18 22.30 -3.09
CA GLU A 111 33.78 23.46 -2.44
C GLU A 111 32.72 24.48 -1.99
N ILE A 112 31.71 24.73 -2.83
CA ILE A 112 30.62 25.65 -2.50
C ILE A 112 29.78 25.09 -1.34
N LEU A 113 29.42 23.80 -1.38
CA LEU A 113 28.59 23.16 -0.35
C LEU A 113 29.22 23.25 1.05
N ARG A 114 30.56 23.19 1.18
CA ARG A 114 31.26 23.30 2.47
C ARG A 114 31.09 24.66 3.17
N HIS A 115 30.73 25.70 2.42
CA HIS A 115 30.55 27.04 2.95
C HIS A 115 29.08 27.39 3.26
N LEU A 116 28.16 26.47 3.00
CA LEU A 116 26.74 26.68 3.21
C LEU A 116 26.27 26.09 4.55
N PRO A 117 25.25 26.69 5.18
CA PRO A 117 24.62 26.11 6.36
C PRO A 117 23.86 24.83 6.00
N GLU A 118 23.69 23.94 6.98
CA GLU A 118 23.15 22.59 6.80
C GLU A 118 21.76 22.58 6.14
N ASP A 119 20.87 23.47 6.56
CA ASP A 119 19.52 23.63 6.00
C ASP A 119 19.53 24.04 4.51
N ALA A 120 20.49 24.88 4.11
CA ALA A 120 20.68 25.26 2.72
C ALA A 120 21.28 24.12 1.89
N VAL A 121 22.22 23.36 2.45
CA VAL A 121 22.80 22.16 1.82
C VAL A 121 21.70 21.14 1.54
N GLU A 122 20.86 20.83 2.53
CA GLU A 122 19.75 19.89 2.37
C GLU A 122 18.79 20.33 1.26
N ALA A 123 18.36 21.59 1.26
CA ALA A 123 17.44 22.12 0.27
C ALA A 123 18.02 22.08 -1.16
N ILE A 124 19.32 22.34 -1.34
CA ILE A 124 19.99 22.30 -2.64
C ILE A 124 20.16 20.86 -3.12
N VAL A 125 20.55 19.94 -2.23
CA VAL A 125 20.70 18.51 -2.53
C VAL A 125 19.39 17.89 -2.99
N GLN A 126 18.28 18.23 -2.32
CA GLN A 126 16.94 17.77 -2.69
C GLN A 126 16.58 18.20 -4.13
N GLU A 127 16.85 19.46 -4.48
CA GLU A 127 16.65 19.95 -5.84
C GLU A 127 17.55 19.22 -6.84
N ILE A 128 18.85 19.06 -6.56
CA ILE A 128 19.80 18.32 -7.43
C ILE A 128 19.33 16.89 -7.69
N ALA A 129 18.80 16.22 -6.66
CA ALA A 129 18.28 14.85 -6.77
C ALA A 129 17.05 14.75 -7.69
N SER A 130 16.23 15.80 -7.74
CA SER A 130 15.01 15.87 -8.56
C SER A 130 15.24 16.39 -10.00
N LEU A 131 16.42 16.93 -10.29
CA LEU A 131 16.70 17.56 -11.59
C LEU A 131 16.82 16.53 -12.72
N PRO A 132 16.14 16.75 -13.86
CA PRO A 132 16.35 15.96 -15.07
C PRO A 132 17.68 16.34 -15.74
N VAL A 133 17.95 15.77 -16.93
CA VAL A 133 19.06 16.21 -17.78
C VAL A 133 18.86 17.69 -18.15
N ILE A 134 19.91 18.50 -17.98
CA ILE A 134 19.86 19.93 -18.29
C ILE A 134 20.14 20.10 -19.79
N ASP A 135 19.20 20.69 -20.52
CA ASP A 135 19.37 20.98 -21.94
C ASP A 135 20.33 22.17 -22.17
N PRO A 136 20.93 22.29 -23.37
CA PRO A 136 21.92 23.33 -23.67
C PRO A 136 21.41 24.77 -23.50
N GLU A 137 20.14 25.05 -23.78
CA GLU A 137 19.59 26.41 -23.62
C GLU A 137 19.39 26.76 -22.15
N SER A 138 18.81 25.85 -21.35
CA SER A 138 18.68 26.02 -19.90
C SER A 138 20.05 26.24 -19.25
N ARG A 139 21.07 25.48 -19.65
CA ARG A 139 22.44 25.68 -19.17
C ARG A 139 22.95 27.09 -19.45
N ARG A 140 22.76 27.59 -20.68
CA ARG A 140 23.24 28.91 -21.08
C ARG A 140 22.57 30.02 -20.27
N VAL A 141 21.27 29.87 -19.98
CA VAL A 141 20.51 30.79 -19.12
C VAL A 141 21.08 30.80 -17.70
N VAL A 142 21.32 29.62 -17.12
CA VAL A 142 21.89 29.50 -15.76
C VAL A 142 23.31 30.08 -15.72
N LEU A 143 24.20 29.71 -16.64
CA LEU A 143 25.57 30.22 -16.68
C LEU A 143 25.62 31.75 -16.83
N LYS A 144 24.73 32.33 -17.65
CA LYS A 144 24.61 33.78 -17.77
C LYS A 144 24.16 34.43 -16.47
N ARG A 145 23.31 33.76 -15.69
CA ARG A 145 22.80 34.27 -14.41
C ARG A 145 23.85 34.24 -13.30
N PHE A 146 24.80 33.31 -13.35
CA PHE A 146 25.89 33.16 -12.38
C PHE A 146 27.25 33.71 -12.90
N SER A 147 27.24 34.56 -13.92
CA SER A 147 28.47 34.93 -14.63
C SER A 147 29.40 35.82 -13.81
N THR A 148 30.49 35.22 -13.31
CA THR A 148 31.83 35.86 -13.23
C THR A 148 32.98 34.87 -13.47
N LEU A 149 32.74 33.68 -14.05
CA LEU A 149 33.79 32.72 -14.36
C LEU A 149 33.48 31.97 -15.66
N GLY A 150 34.47 31.93 -16.57
CA GLY A 150 34.37 31.23 -17.84
C GLY A 150 34.45 29.73 -17.63
N PHE A 151 33.37 29.01 -17.91
CA PHE A 151 33.30 27.55 -17.88
C PHE A 151 33.19 27.00 -19.31
N ALA A 152 33.85 25.86 -19.56
CA ALA A 152 33.94 25.25 -20.89
C ALA A 152 32.60 24.63 -21.35
N GLU A 153 32.27 24.79 -22.63
CA GLU A 153 30.96 24.47 -23.23
C GLU A 153 30.67 22.98 -23.47
N GLN A 154 31.53 22.03 -23.08
CA GLN A 154 31.46 20.65 -23.59
C GLN A 154 31.34 19.53 -22.55
N GLN A 155 30.32 19.57 -21.69
CA GLN A 155 29.90 18.38 -20.93
C GLN A 155 28.39 18.25 -20.94
N THR A 156 27.83 17.05 -20.94
CA THR A 156 26.39 16.83 -20.73
C THR A 156 26.16 16.72 -19.22
N SER A 157 25.50 17.70 -18.62
CA SER A 157 25.36 17.77 -17.16
C SER A 157 24.03 17.12 -16.77
N ARG A 158 24.10 16.04 -15.99
CA ARG A 158 22.94 15.26 -15.57
C ARG A 158 22.79 15.33 -14.05
N GLY A 159 21.62 15.82 -13.61
CA GLY A 159 21.21 15.76 -12.20
C GLY A 159 20.84 14.35 -11.76
N GLY A 160 20.39 14.22 -10.51
CA GLY A 160 19.94 12.95 -9.94
C GLY A 160 20.63 12.58 -8.63
N VAL A 161 20.10 11.54 -7.98
CA VAL A 161 20.53 11.08 -6.65
C VAL A 161 22.03 10.73 -6.61
N GLU A 162 22.54 10.06 -7.65
CA GLU A 162 23.96 9.68 -7.71
C GLU A 162 24.88 10.89 -7.91
N THR A 163 24.42 11.93 -8.63
CA THR A 163 25.14 13.19 -8.76
C THR A 163 25.18 13.94 -7.43
N ALA A 164 24.05 14.02 -6.73
CA ALA A 164 23.94 14.61 -5.41
C ALA A 164 24.82 13.90 -4.36
N ARG A 165 24.79 12.55 -4.36
CA ARG A 165 25.67 11.69 -3.55
C ARG A 165 27.14 12.02 -3.81
N GLY A 166 27.53 12.11 -5.08
CA GLY A 166 28.89 12.45 -5.48
C GLY A 166 29.37 13.77 -4.88
N PHE A 167 28.53 14.81 -4.92
CA PHE A 167 28.87 16.13 -4.39
C PHE A 167 29.04 16.09 -2.86
N LEU A 168 28.11 15.45 -2.17
CA LEU A 168 28.12 15.35 -0.70
C LEU A 168 29.29 14.52 -0.17
N VAL A 169 29.58 13.38 -0.79
CA VAL A 169 30.72 12.53 -0.40
C VAL A 169 32.04 13.27 -0.59
N GLN A 170 32.15 14.10 -1.62
CA GLN A 170 33.36 14.91 -1.85
C GLN A 170 33.45 16.13 -0.92
N ALA A 171 32.32 16.74 -0.58
CA ALA A 171 32.28 17.88 0.33
C ALA A 171 32.57 17.46 1.78
N PHE A 172 31.96 16.37 2.26
CA PHE A 172 31.89 16.03 3.69
C PHE A 172 32.43 14.62 4.02
N GLY A 173 32.86 13.83 3.04
CA GLY A 173 33.27 12.44 3.22
C GLY A 173 32.11 11.45 3.13
N ALA A 174 32.43 10.15 3.03
CA ALA A 174 31.45 9.11 2.74
C ALA A 174 30.35 8.99 3.81
N GLU A 175 30.71 8.96 5.08
CA GLU A 175 29.75 8.72 6.16
C GLU A 175 28.78 9.91 6.37
N GLN A 176 29.34 11.13 6.47
CA GLN A 176 28.54 12.36 6.63
C GLN A 176 27.77 12.70 5.36
N GLY A 177 28.36 12.52 4.19
CA GLY A 177 27.69 12.77 2.91
C GLY A 177 26.46 11.85 2.72
N GLU A 178 26.58 10.58 3.11
CA GLU A 178 25.45 9.64 3.11
C GLU A 178 24.39 9.98 4.15
N ALA A 179 24.77 10.50 5.32
CA ALA A 179 23.82 10.94 6.34
C ALA A 179 23.00 12.16 5.88
N ILE A 180 23.68 13.17 5.33
CA ILE A 180 23.04 14.36 4.76
C ILE A 180 22.15 13.97 3.58
N LEU A 181 22.59 13.06 2.72
CA LEU A 181 21.77 12.59 1.60
C LEU A 181 20.49 11.89 2.09
N ARG A 182 20.56 11.08 3.15
CA ARG A 182 19.38 10.43 3.75
C ARG A 182 18.41 11.41 4.41
N SER A 183 18.93 12.50 4.97
CA SER A 183 18.12 13.56 5.59
C SER A 183 17.46 14.45 4.51
N ALA A 184 18.27 14.90 3.53
CA ALA A 184 17.87 15.81 2.46
C ALA A 184 17.00 15.17 1.38
N VAL A 185 17.18 13.86 1.15
CA VAL A 185 16.39 13.08 0.21
C VAL A 185 15.62 12.05 1.04
N PRO A 186 14.41 12.40 1.54
CA PRO A 186 13.51 11.41 2.11
C PRO A 186 13.37 10.23 1.14
N LYS A 187 13.31 9.01 1.66
CA LYS A 187 12.87 7.86 0.85
C LYS A 187 11.54 8.25 0.19
N GLU A 188 11.46 7.99 -1.12
CA GLU A 188 10.36 8.32 -2.03
C GLU A 188 10.27 9.79 -2.48
N VAL A 189 10.77 10.05 -3.69
CA VAL A 189 9.96 10.78 -4.66
C VAL A 189 8.64 10.01 -4.75
N HIS A 190 7.58 10.49 -4.10
CA HIS A 190 6.27 9.82 -4.10
C HIS A 190 5.96 9.30 -5.50
N ARG A 191 5.86 7.98 -5.64
CA ARG A 191 5.36 7.42 -6.89
C ARG A 191 3.91 7.84 -6.99
N HIS A 192 3.53 8.41 -8.14
CA HIS A 192 2.12 8.67 -8.40
C HIS A 192 1.34 7.38 -8.20
N PHE A 193 0.23 7.46 -7.48
CA PHE A 193 -0.62 6.32 -7.14
C PHE A 193 -0.01 5.29 -6.18
N GLU A 194 1.06 5.61 -5.45
CA GLU A 194 1.67 4.70 -4.46
C GLU A 194 0.67 4.16 -3.42
N PHE A 195 -0.28 5.00 -2.97
CA PHE A 195 -1.34 4.57 -2.05
C PHE A 195 -2.21 3.42 -2.59
N LEU A 196 -2.20 3.14 -3.89
CA LEU A 196 -2.93 2.02 -4.46
C LEU A 196 -2.21 0.68 -4.24
N GLU A 197 -0.92 0.66 -3.92
CA GLU A 197 -0.18 -0.58 -3.64
C GLU A 197 -0.65 -1.28 -2.36
N ASP A 198 -1.31 -0.55 -1.45
CA ASP A 198 -1.91 -1.10 -0.24
C ASP A 198 -3.22 -1.89 -0.49
N TYR A 199 -3.71 -1.91 -1.74
CA TYR A 199 -4.97 -2.54 -2.11
C TYR A 199 -4.76 -3.76 -3.00
N ASN A 200 -5.70 -4.71 -2.94
CA ASN A 200 -5.65 -5.89 -3.78
C ASN A 200 -6.20 -5.63 -5.20
N PRO A 201 -5.92 -6.53 -6.18
CA PRO A 201 -6.35 -6.32 -7.56
C PRO A 201 -7.86 -6.16 -7.77
N LYS A 202 -8.70 -6.85 -6.98
CA LYS A 202 -10.17 -6.76 -7.10
C LYS A 202 -10.67 -5.40 -6.64
N GLN A 203 -10.09 -4.88 -5.55
CA GLN A 203 -10.39 -3.57 -5.00
C GLN A 203 -10.06 -2.45 -5.99
N ILE A 204 -8.87 -2.49 -6.58
CA ILE A 204 -8.44 -1.51 -7.58
C ILE A 204 -9.30 -1.63 -8.84
N HIS A 205 -9.63 -2.84 -9.29
CA HIS A 205 -10.53 -3.03 -10.42
C HIS A 205 -11.93 -2.42 -10.16
N SER A 206 -12.49 -2.63 -8.96
CA SER A 206 -13.77 -2.04 -8.57
C SER A 206 -13.75 -0.51 -8.58
N LEU A 207 -12.68 0.09 -8.04
CA LEU A 207 -12.46 1.53 -8.05
C LEU A 207 -12.41 2.09 -9.48
N LEU A 208 -11.74 1.39 -10.39
CA LEU A 208 -11.56 1.82 -11.77
C LEU A 208 -12.72 1.40 -12.69
N ARG A 209 -13.68 0.60 -12.23
CA ARG A 209 -14.69 -0.05 -13.09
C ARG A 209 -15.48 0.94 -13.96
N GLN A 210 -15.89 2.07 -13.37
CA GLN A 210 -16.68 3.11 -14.03
C GLN A 210 -15.82 4.12 -14.81
N GLU A 211 -14.50 3.99 -14.77
CA GLU A 211 -13.58 4.94 -15.38
C GLU A 211 -13.29 4.60 -16.85
N GLY A 212 -12.94 5.62 -17.64
CA GLY A 212 -12.56 5.43 -19.04
C GLY A 212 -11.20 4.73 -19.20
N THR A 213 -10.97 4.12 -20.37
CA THR A 213 -9.71 3.39 -20.70
C THR A 213 -8.46 4.24 -20.47
N ALA A 214 -8.51 5.54 -20.75
CA ALA A 214 -7.38 6.45 -20.56
C ALA A 214 -6.93 6.53 -19.08
N LEU A 215 -7.88 6.59 -18.15
CA LEU A 215 -7.60 6.65 -16.72
C LEU A 215 -7.09 5.29 -16.19
N LYS A 216 -7.72 4.18 -16.62
CA LYS A 216 -7.25 2.83 -16.30
C LYS A 216 -5.78 2.65 -16.69
N VAL A 217 -5.42 3.04 -17.91
CA VAL A 217 -4.06 2.96 -18.44
C VAL A 217 -3.10 3.87 -17.66
N LEU A 218 -3.53 5.08 -17.31
CA LEU A 218 -2.74 6.01 -16.51
C LEU A 218 -2.38 5.40 -15.15
N VAL A 219 -3.37 4.87 -14.44
CA VAL A 219 -3.19 4.25 -13.12
C VAL A 219 -2.32 2.99 -13.25
N LEU A 220 -2.68 2.07 -14.15
CA LEU A 220 -1.96 0.80 -14.33
C LEU A 220 -0.49 0.97 -14.72
N SER A 221 -0.14 2.03 -15.46
CA SER A 221 1.25 2.31 -15.84
C SER A 221 2.15 2.73 -14.65
N HIS A 222 1.55 3.08 -13.51
CA HIS A 222 2.26 3.52 -12.31
C HIS A 222 2.21 2.49 -11.16
N LEU A 223 1.45 1.41 -11.30
CA LEU A 223 1.42 0.29 -10.34
C LEU A 223 2.57 -0.70 -10.57
N SER A 224 2.91 -1.47 -9.55
CA SER A 224 3.77 -2.64 -9.67
C SER A 224 3.22 -3.65 -10.70
N ALA A 225 4.13 -4.29 -11.45
CA ALA A 225 3.74 -5.16 -12.57
C ALA A 225 2.80 -6.31 -12.15
N GLY A 226 3.00 -6.87 -10.96
CA GLY A 226 2.14 -7.93 -10.42
C GLY A 226 0.73 -7.43 -10.11
N LEU A 227 0.62 -6.24 -9.51
CA LEU A 227 -0.66 -5.62 -9.17
C LEU A 227 -1.43 -5.21 -10.44
N ALA A 228 -0.75 -4.56 -11.38
CA ALA A 228 -1.33 -4.18 -12.68
C ALA A 228 -1.85 -5.41 -13.46
N ALA A 229 -1.06 -6.49 -13.52
CA ALA A 229 -1.49 -7.74 -14.16
C ALA A 229 -2.72 -8.34 -13.47
N GLY A 230 -2.74 -8.33 -12.13
CA GLY A 230 -3.90 -8.78 -11.36
C GLY A 230 -5.17 -8.00 -11.67
N VAL A 231 -5.06 -6.66 -11.82
CA VAL A 231 -6.21 -5.78 -12.13
C VAL A 231 -6.71 -6.00 -13.56
N ILE A 232 -5.79 -6.14 -14.52
CA ILE A 232 -6.14 -6.45 -15.92
C ILE A 232 -6.87 -7.80 -16.00
N ASN A 233 -6.47 -8.79 -15.21
CA ASN A 233 -7.14 -10.10 -15.18
C ASN A 233 -8.58 -10.07 -14.65
N GLN A 234 -9.01 -8.98 -13.98
CA GLN A 234 -10.40 -8.80 -13.55
C GLN A 234 -11.28 -8.17 -14.64
N MET A 235 -10.69 -7.55 -15.66
CA MET A 235 -11.41 -6.91 -16.77
C MET A 235 -11.95 -7.95 -17.76
N ASP A 236 -12.97 -7.57 -18.53
CA ASP A 236 -13.46 -8.42 -19.62
C ASP A 236 -12.48 -8.46 -20.81
N ARG A 237 -12.66 -9.42 -21.72
CA ARG A 237 -11.68 -9.68 -22.78
C ARG A 237 -11.50 -8.49 -23.73
N ASP A 238 -12.56 -7.74 -24.00
CA ASP A 238 -12.53 -6.61 -24.93
C ASP A 238 -11.83 -5.40 -24.28
N GLU A 239 -12.13 -5.13 -23.00
CA GLU A 239 -11.47 -4.11 -22.20
C GLU A 239 -9.97 -4.40 -22.01
N GLN A 240 -9.61 -5.66 -21.71
CA GLN A 240 -8.21 -6.09 -21.61
C GLN A 240 -7.43 -5.77 -22.88
N LEU A 241 -7.97 -6.11 -24.05
CA LEU A 241 -7.33 -5.87 -25.33
C LEU A 241 -7.15 -4.38 -25.61
N GLU A 242 -8.13 -3.55 -25.24
CA GLU A 242 -8.05 -2.11 -25.40
C GLU A 242 -6.99 -1.48 -24.48
N VAL A 243 -6.97 -1.86 -23.20
CA VAL A 243 -6.02 -1.38 -22.19
C VAL A 243 -4.59 -1.76 -22.58
N ILE A 244 -4.33 -3.01 -22.97
CA ILE A 244 -3.01 -3.49 -23.40
C ILE A 244 -2.52 -2.71 -24.63
N ARG A 245 -3.39 -2.52 -25.63
CA ARG A 245 -3.06 -1.74 -26.83
C ARG A 245 -2.64 -0.32 -26.48
N ARG A 246 -3.33 0.32 -25.53
CA ARG A 246 -3.02 1.69 -25.09
C ARG A 246 -1.74 1.76 -24.27
N LEU A 247 -1.50 0.82 -23.36
CA LEU A 247 -0.26 0.72 -22.58
C LEU A 247 0.98 0.64 -23.48
N SER A 248 0.91 -0.09 -24.60
CA SER A 248 2.02 -0.20 -25.56
C SER A 248 2.35 1.08 -26.35
N ARG A 249 1.53 2.13 -26.26
CA ARG A 249 1.65 3.38 -27.05
C ARG A 249 1.70 4.64 -26.19
N ILE A 250 2.00 4.52 -24.90
CA ILE A 250 2.10 5.69 -24.01
C ILE A 250 3.37 6.48 -24.39
N GLU A 251 3.20 7.74 -24.79
CA GLU A 251 4.32 8.61 -25.16
C GLU A 251 4.57 9.72 -24.13
N LYS A 252 3.56 10.54 -23.82
CA LYS A 252 3.68 11.67 -22.88
C LYS A 252 2.38 11.90 -22.13
N LEU A 253 2.49 12.12 -20.83
CA LEU A 253 1.38 12.45 -19.95
C LEU A 253 1.61 13.85 -19.38
N ASP A 254 0.56 14.65 -19.33
CA ASP A 254 0.60 15.96 -18.69
C ASP A 254 0.67 15.77 -17.17
N ARG A 255 1.67 16.41 -16.54
CA ARG A 255 1.89 16.32 -15.09
C ARG A 255 0.75 16.92 -14.29
N GLU A 256 0.09 17.97 -14.78
CA GLU A 256 -1.06 18.56 -14.09
C GLU A 256 -2.25 17.60 -14.07
N VAL A 257 -2.50 16.91 -15.19
CA VAL A 257 -3.55 15.89 -15.30
C VAL A 257 -3.27 14.72 -14.35
N LEU A 258 -2.03 14.25 -14.31
CA LEU A 258 -1.60 13.17 -13.42
C LEU A 258 -1.88 13.49 -11.94
N LEU A 259 -1.48 14.69 -11.49
CA LEU A 259 -1.71 15.14 -10.11
C LEU A 259 -3.20 15.34 -9.79
N SER A 260 -3.96 15.90 -10.72
CA SER A 260 -5.41 16.09 -10.56
C SER A 260 -6.13 14.76 -10.41
N VAL A 261 -5.77 13.78 -11.23
CA VAL A 261 -6.33 12.42 -11.18
C VAL A 261 -5.96 11.74 -9.87
N GLU A 262 -4.71 11.83 -9.44
CA GLU A 262 -4.24 11.24 -8.19
C GLU A 262 -5.03 11.78 -6.99
N SER A 263 -5.25 13.10 -6.93
CA SER A 263 -6.03 13.74 -5.88
C SER A 263 -7.50 13.31 -5.90
N ALA A 264 -8.12 13.27 -7.08
CA ALA A 264 -9.51 12.85 -7.24
C ALA A 264 -9.72 11.40 -6.78
N LEU A 265 -8.75 10.53 -7.08
CA LEU A 265 -8.81 9.13 -6.70
C LEU A 265 -8.64 8.95 -5.18
N LYS A 266 -7.71 9.67 -4.54
CA LYS A 266 -7.56 9.70 -3.08
C LYS A 266 -8.84 10.17 -2.38
N GLU A 267 -9.46 11.22 -2.91
CA GLU A 267 -10.70 11.75 -2.36
C GLU A 267 -11.87 10.76 -2.51
N ARG A 268 -11.98 10.08 -3.66
CA ARG A 268 -13.00 9.05 -3.88
C ARG A 268 -12.86 7.90 -2.88
N ILE A 269 -11.63 7.43 -2.65
CA ILE A 269 -11.35 6.38 -1.66
C ILE A 269 -11.75 6.84 -0.26
N ARG A 270 -11.43 8.08 0.11
CA ARG A 270 -11.81 8.64 1.42
C ARG A 270 -13.32 8.78 1.60
N ASN A 271 -14.03 9.20 0.55
CA ASN A 271 -15.46 9.54 0.64
C ASN A 271 -16.38 8.32 0.46
N GLN A 272 -16.01 7.39 -0.42
CA GLN A 272 -16.83 6.20 -0.73
C GLN A 272 -16.34 4.95 -0.01
N GLY A 273 -15.11 4.97 0.51
CA GLY A 273 -14.40 3.76 0.90
C GLY A 273 -14.03 2.93 -0.34
N ILE A 274 -12.93 2.21 -0.27
CA ILE A 274 -12.81 0.97 -1.04
C ILE A 274 -13.44 -0.08 -0.13
N ALA A 275 -14.39 -0.88 -0.65
CA ALA A 275 -14.89 -2.02 0.09
C ALA A 275 -13.67 -2.85 0.56
N GLN A 276 -13.39 -2.80 1.86
CA GLN A 276 -12.32 -3.58 2.45
C GLN A 276 -12.77 -5.03 2.49
N THR A 277 -12.75 -5.70 1.34
CA THR A 277 -12.77 -7.15 1.30
C THR A 277 -11.32 -7.60 1.48
N THR A 278 -10.81 -7.46 2.69
CA THR A 278 -9.95 -8.52 3.21
C THR A 278 -10.82 -9.76 3.21
N ASP A 279 -10.35 -10.85 2.57
CA ASP A 279 -10.92 -12.17 2.78
C ASP A 279 -10.73 -12.49 4.27
N LEU A 280 -11.66 -12.03 5.11
CA LEU A 280 -11.68 -12.32 6.52
C LEU A 280 -12.02 -13.80 6.60
N ASP A 281 -11.07 -14.62 7.09
CA ASP A 281 -11.37 -16.00 7.46
C ASP A 281 -12.30 -15.97 8.69
N GLY A 282 -13.57 -15.65 8.47
CA GLY A 282 -14.57 -15.54 9.51
C GLY A 282 -14.74 -16.85 10.29
N ARG A 283 -14.47 -17.99 9.63
CA ARG A 283 -14.42 -19.30 10.28
C ARG A 283 -13.26 -19.39 11.26
N GLY A 284 -12.08 -18.91 10.86
CA GLY A 284 -10.91 -18.83 11.73
C GLY A 284 -11.04 -17.87 12.89
N VAL A 285 -11.58 -16.67 12.62
CA VAL A 285 -11.85 -15.67 13.66
C VAL A 285 -12.86 -16.21 14.66
N LEU A 286 -13.95 -16.84 14.19
CA LEU A 286 -14.94 -17.45 15.08
C LEU A 286 -14.35 -18.59 15.90
N ALA A 287 -13.51 -19.45 15.31
CA ALA A 287 -12.83 -20.51 16.04
C ALA A 287 -11.90 -19.97 17.14
N GLU A 288 -11.11 -18.92 16.86
CA GLU A 288 -10.26 -18.27 17.86
C GLU A 288 -11.08 -17.57 18.96
N ILE A 289 -12.20 -16.95 18.61
CA ILE A 289 -13.13 -16.38 19.62
C ILE A 289 -13.64 -17.51 20.52
N LEU A 290 -14.20 -18.57 19.95
CA LEU A 290 -14.75 -19.70 20.70
C LEU A 290 -13.68 -20.40 21.56
N LYS A 291 -12.43 -20.47 21.08
CA LYS A 291 -11.30 -21.04 21.83
C LYS A 291 -10.95 -20.24 23.09
N ASN A 292 -11.09 -18.91 23.04
CA ASN A 292 -10.76 -18.01 24.15
C ASN A 292 -11.98 -17.62 25.00
N MET A 293 -13.16 -18.15 24.67
CA MET A 293 -14.35 -17.98 25.51
C MET A 293 -14.22 -18.80 26.80
N THR A 294 -14.98 -18.40 27.82
CA THR A 294 -15.04 -19.15 29.08
C THR A 294 -15.56 -20.56 28.79
N PRO A 295 -14.85 -21.62 29.22
CA PRO A 295 -15.30 -22.98 28.91
C PRO A 295 -16.72 -23.25 29.43
N GLY A 296 -17.52 -23.94 28.61
CA GLY A 296 -18.94 -24.17 28.80
C GLY A 296 -19.85 -23.09 28.19
N THR A 297 -19.34 -21.89 27.87
CA THR A 297 -20.14 -20.85 27.18
C THR A 297 -20.15 -21.01 25.66
N GLU A 298 -19.15 -21.68 25.10
CA GLU A 298 -19.02 -21.98 23.68
C GLU A 298 -19.94 -23.12 23.23
N GLU A 299 -20.29 -24.04 24.14
CA GLU A 299 -21.03 -25.26 23.82
C GLU A 299 -22.43 -25.01 23.23
N PRO A 300 -23.27 -24.15 23.83
CA PRO A 300 -24.56 -23.80 23.24
C PRO A 300 -24.44 -23.15 21.86
N LEU A 301 -23.36 -22.39 21.62
CA LEU A 301 -23.10 -21.75 20.34
C LEU A 301 -22.69 -22.78 19.28
N ILE A 302 -21.85 -23.75 19.66
CA ILE A 302 -21.46 -24.85 18.78
C ILE A 302 -22.69 -25.73 18.45
N GLN A 303 -23.55 -26.04 19.43
CA GLN A 303 -24.79 -26.79 19.20
C GLN A 303 -25.78 -26.04 18.30
N TYR A 304 -25.84 -24.71 18.40
CA TYR A 304 -26.60 -23.88 17.46
C TYR A 304 -26.02 -24.01 16.05
N LEU A 305 -24.71 -23.86 15.90
CA LEU A 305 -24.02 -24.00 14.61
C LEU A 305 -24.21 -25.39 14.00
N GLU A 306 -24.23 -26.46 14.79
CA GLU A 306 -24.48 -27.82 14.28
C GLU A 306 -25.88 -27.99 13.68
N LYS A 307 -26.87 -27.24 14.16
CA LYS A 307 -28.24 -27.27 13.63
C LYS A 307 -28.40 -26.41 12.37
N ASP A 308 -27.71 -25.28 12.32
CA ASP A 308 -27.82 -24.28 11.25
C ASP A 308 -26.89 -24.58 10.07
N ASP A 309 -25.61 -24.84 10.35
CA ASP A 309 -24.56 -25.16 9.36
C ASP A 309 -23.60 -26.24 9.92
N PRO A 310 -23.92 -27.54 9.67
CA PRO A 310 -23.09 -28.66 10.14
C PRO A 310 -21.65 -28.64 9.61
N GLU A 311 -21.43 -28.14 8.39
CA GLU A 311 -20.08 -28.06 7.80
C GLU A 311 -19.23 -27.00 8.52
N LEU A 312 -19.83 -25.84 8.80
CA LEU A 312 -19.19 -24.79 9.59
C LEU A 312 -18.87 -25.28 11.00
N ALA A 313 -19.83 -25.91 11.68
CA ALA A 313 -19.64 -26.46 13.01
C ALA A 313 -18.49 -27.48 13.05
N SER A 314 -18.43 -28.41 12.10
CA SER A 314 -17.32 -29.35 11.99
C SER A 314 -15.98 -28.63 11.78
N SER A 315 -15.94 -27.63 10.90
CA SER A 315 -14.71 -26.88 10.62
C SER A 315 -14.22 -26.04 11.81
N ILE A 316 -15.13 -25.58 12.67
CA ILE A 316 -14.81 -24.85 13.89
C ILE A 316 -14.33 -25.82 14.97
N LYS A 317 -15.02 -26.95 15.17
CA LYS A 317 -14.60 -28.01 16.09
C LYS A 317 -13.19 -28.51 15.77
N GLU A 318 -12.86 -28.64 14.48
CA GLU A 318 -11.50 -28.97 14.01
C GLU A 318 -10.43 -27.99 14.47
N ARG A 319 -10.77 -26.70 14.58
CA ARG A 319 -9.85 -25.65 15.00
C ARG A 319 -9.77 -25.50 16.53
N LEU A 320 -10.79 -25.97 17.25
CA LEU A 320 -10.82 -25.96 18.72
C LEU A 320 -10.00 -27.11 19.33
N PHE A 321 -9.98 -28.28 18.69
CA PHE A 321 -9.25 -29.44 19.20
C PHE A 321 -7.78 -29.37 18.77
N THR A 322 -6.93 -28.82 19.64
CA THR A 322 -5.50 -28.61 19.37
C THR A 322 -4.64 -29.51 20.26
N ILE A 323 -3.31 -29.42 20.14
CA ILE A 323 -2.39 -30.24 20.96
C ILE A 323 -2.44 -29.83 22.44
N GLU A 324 -2.79 -28.58 22.73
CA GLU A 324 -2.99 -28.04 24.07
C GLU A 324 -4.14 -28.74 24.81
N THR A 325 -5.09 -29.36 24.07
CA THR A 325 -6.17 -30.16 24.66
C THR A 325 -5.66 -31.29 25.56
N LEU A 326 -4.43 -31.77 25.33
CA LEU A 326 -3.77 -32.77 26.19
C LEU A 326 -3.67 -32.37 27.67
N LEU A 327 -3.59 -31.07 27.97
CA LEU A 327 -3.48 -30.58 29.34
C LEU A 327 -4.76 -30.84 30.14
N TYR A 328 -5.89 -30.94 29.45
CA TYR A 328 -7.23 -31.12 29.99
C TYR A 328 -7.69 -32.58 30.04
N ILE A 329 -6.82 -33.52 29.65
CA ILE A 329 -7.10 -34.96 29.68
C ILE A 329 -6.60 -35.55 31.01
N ASP A 330 -7.42 -36.40 31.62
CA ASP A 330 -7.05 -37.14 32.82
C ASP A 330 -5.84 -38.05 32.57
N ASP A 331 -4.93 -38.12 33.55
CA ASP A 331 -3.66 -38.85 33.42
C ASP A 331 -3.86 -40.34 33.07
N LYS A 332 -4.89 -40.99 33.63
CA LYS A 332 -5.19 -42.40 33.33
C LYS A 332 -5.60 -42.62 31.87
N GLU A 333 -6.38 -41.71 31.32
CA GLU A 333 -6.82 -41.80 29.92
C GLU A 333 -5.66 -41.50 28.98
N LEU A 334 -4.87 -40.47 29.30
CA LEU A 334 -3.69 -40.14 28.52
C LEU A 334 -2.66 -41.27 28.53
N GLN A 335 -2.44 -41.94 29.66
CA GLN A 335 -1.58 -43.13 29.76
C GLN A 335 -2.02 -44.25 28.81
N ARG A 336 -3.33 -44.54 28.79
CA ARG A 336 -3.91 -45.55 27.89
C ARG A 336 -3.69 -45.16 26.43
N ILE A 337 -3.97 -43.91 26.08
CA ILE A 337 -3.81 -43.39 24.72
C ILE A 337 -2.35 -43.46 24.26
N LEU A 338 -1.41 -43.05 25.12
CA LEU A 338 0.01 -43.08 24.80
C LEU A 338 0.54 -44.51 24.67
N GLN A 339 -0.09 -45.50 25.30
CA GLN A 339 0.29 -46.92 25.18
C GLN A 339 0.19 -47.43 23.74
N ASP A 340 -0.78 -46.92 22.97
CA ASP A 340 -1.02 -47.33 21.58
C ASP A 340 -0.16 -46.56 20.56
N GLN A 341 0.59 -45.56 21.00
CA GLN A 341 1.45 -44.74 20.14
C GLN A 341 2.88 -45.27 20.09
N ASP A 342 3.53 -45.15 18.93
CA ASP A 342 4.94 -45.51 18.76
C ASP A 342 5.88 -44.47 19.43
N ASP A 343 6.96 -44.93 20.05
CA ASP A 343 7.90 -44.08 20.80
C ASP A 343 8.56 -43.03 19.90
N ARG A 344 8.86 -43.38 18.65
CA ARG A 344 9.42 -42.47 17.66
C ARG A 344 8.39 -41.41 17.25
N GLN A 345 7.12 -41.79 17.15
CA GLN A 345 6.05 -40.84 16.84
C GLN A 345 5.82 -39.86 17.99
N ILE A 346 5.83 -40.33 19.24
CA ILE A 346 5.79 -39.46 20.43
C ILE A 346 6.99 -38.51 20.42
N ALA A 347 8.20 -39.02 20.22
CA ALA A 347 9.41 -38.20 20.15
C ALA A 347 9.36 -37.13 19.04
N LEU A 348 8.74 -37.44 17.90
CA LEU A 348 8.52 -36.48 16.82
C LEU A 348 7.51 -35.39 17.23
N ILE A 349 6.40 -35.76 17.88
CA ILE A 349 5.38 -34.81 18.37
C ILE A 349 5.97 -33.84 19.39
N LEU A 350 6.84 -34.31 20.29
CA LEU A 350 7.51 -33.49 21.32
C LEU A 350 8.37 -32.37 20.72
N LYS A 351 8.87 -32.51 19.47
CA LYS A 351 9.69 -31.46 18.84
C LYS A 351 8.87 -30.19 18.60
N GLY A 352 9.41 -29.06 19.06
CA GLY A 352 8.78 -27.76 18.90
C GLY A 352 7.51 -27.55 19.74
N LYS A 353 7.28 -28.38 20.76
CA LYS A 353 6.17 -28.18 21.72
C LYS A 353 6.63 -27.47 22.98
N GLU A 354 5.70 -26.78 23.60
CA GLU A 354 5.93 -26.10 24.87
C GLU A 354 6.30 -27.08 25.98
N GLU A 355 6.93 -26.56 27.03
CA GLU A 355 7.44 -27.37 28.13
C GLU A 355 6.33 -28.12 28.86
N ASP A 356 5.15 -27.51 29.01
CA ASP A 356 4.03 -28.10 29.75
C ASP A 356 3.44 -29.31 29.02
N ILE A 357 3.29 -29.22 27.68
CA ILE A 357 2.86 -30.34 26.84
C ILE A 357 3.89 -31.47 26.91
N ARG A 358 5.18 -31.15 26.80
CA ARG A 358 6.25 -32.15 26.87
C ARG A 358 6.25 -32.86 28.22
N LYS A 359 6.13 -32.12 29.31
CA LYS A 359 6.03 -32.68 30.67
C LYS A 359 4.79 -33.57 30.80
N LYS A 360 3.61 -33.08 30.43
CA LYS A 360 2.34 -33.84 30.52
C LYS A 360 2.43 -35.19 29.80
N ILE A 361 3.04 -35.24 28.61
CA ILE A 361 3.25 -36.51 27.88
C ILE A 361 4.25 -37.41 28.60
N LEU A 362 5.42 -36.87 28.99
CA LEU A 362 6.49 -37.66 29.61
C LEU A 362 6.15 -38.17 31.01
N THR A 363 5.33 -37.47 31.78
CA THR A 363 4.84 -37.93 33.09
C THR A 363 3.76 -38.99 32.98
N ASN A 364 3.13 -39.13 31.81
CA ASN A 364 2.07 -40.10 31.53
C ASN A 364 2.57 -41.32 30.74
N VAL A 365 3.88 -41.58 30.77
CA VAL A 365 4.48 -42.84 30.35
C VAL A 365 5.35 -43.39 31.48
N SER A 366 5.73 -44.67 31.42
CA SER A 366 6.65 -45.23 32.41
C SER A 366 8.02 -44.56 32.32
N GLN A 367 8.75 -44.47 33.45
CA GLN A 367 10.07 -43.84 33.50
C GLN A 367 11.06 -44.46 32.51
N ALA A 368 11.01 -45.78 32.32
CA ALA A 368 11.82 -46.47 31.33
C ALA A 368 11.48 -46.05 29.90
N ARG A 369 10.18 -45.95 29.58
CA ARG A 369 9.70 -45.53 28.26
C ARG A 369 9.98 -44.05 27.97
N ALA A 370 9.84 -43.18 28.98
CA ALA A 370 10.24 -41.78 28.88
C ALA A 370 11.73 -41.66 28.48
N GLY A 371 12.60 -42.49 29.06
CA GLY A 371 14.01 -42.57 28.68
C GLY A 371 14.21 -42.88 27.20
N ILE A 372 13.53 -43.93 26.70
CA ILE A 372 13.58 -44.33 25.28
C ILE A 372 13.09 -43.20 24.37
N ILE A 373 11.96 -42.58 24.70
CA ILE A 373 11.39 -41.45 23.93
C ILE A 373 12.36 -40.27 23.88
N ILE A 374 13.03 -39.96 25.00
CA ILE A 374 14.03 -38.88 25.06
C ILE A 374 15.26 -39.23 24.22
N GLU A 375 15.71 -40.49 24.25
CA GLU A 375 16.79 -40.96 23.39
C GLU A 375 16.40 -40.83 21.91
N GLU A 376 15.23 -41.31 21.50
CA GLU A 376 14.70 -41.16 20.14
C GLU A 376 14.62 -39.68 19.73
N TYR A 377 14.16 -38.81 20.63
CA TYR A 377 14.08 -37.36 20.41
C TYR A 377 15.45 -36.75 20.09
N GLN A 378 16.50 -37.18 20.81
CA GLN A 378 17.88 -36.74 20.61
C GLN A 378 18.47 -37.32 19.31
N HIS A 379 18.27 -38.61 19.06
CA HIS A 379 18.78 -39.29 17.86
C HIS A 379 18.17 -38.75 16.57
N MET A 380 16.90 -38.31 16.58
CA MET A 380 16.23 -37.79 15.39
C MET A 380 16.80 -36.47 14.85
N GLY A 381 17.57 -35.72 15.64
CA GLY A 381 18.16 -34.45 15.21
C GLY A 381 17.13 -33.39 14.75
N PRO A 382 17.52 -32.42 13.91
CA PRO A 382 16.61 -31.43 13.32
C PRO A 382 15.65 -32.08 12.31
N ARG A 383 14.35 -31.77 12.42
CA ARG A 383 13.31 -32.23 11.49
C ARG A 383 12.61 -31.04 10.83
N ARG A 384 12.00 -31.28 9.67
CA ARG A 384 11.22 -30.25 8.98
C ARG A 384 9.97 -29.92 9.78
N ARG A 385 9.64 -28.63 9.91
CA ARG A 385 8.43 -28.17 10.61
C ARG A 385 7.16 -28.84 10.06
N SER A 386 7.06 -28.99 8.75
CA SER A 386 5.92 -29.67 8.10
C SER A 386 5.69 -31.10 8.57
N GLU A 387 6.77 -31.85 8.85
CA GLU A 387 6.70 -33.23 9.32
C GLU A 387 6.22 -33.30 10.77
N ILE A 388 6.70 -32.37 11.61
CA ILE A 388 6.26 -32.23 13.00
C ILE A 388 4.77 -31.86 13.05
N ASP A 389 4.35 -30.92 12.20
CA ASP A 389 2.96 -30.47 12.12
C ASP A 389 2.03 -31.60 11.64
N GLU A 390 2.48 -32.44 10.70
CA GLU A 390 1.74 -33.61 10.22
C GLU A 390 1.57 -34.66 11.33
N ALA A 391 2.66 -35.06 12.01
CA ALA A 391 2.61 -35.99 13.13
C ALA A 391 1.73 -35.48 14.28
N THR A 392 1.79 -34.18 14.57
CA THR A 392 0.95 -33.53 15.57
C THR A 392 -0.52 -33.58 15.14
N LYS A 393 -0.83 -33.25 13.89
CA LYS A 393 -2.20 -33.29 13.36
C LYS A 393 -2.79 -34.69 13.39
N ASP A 394 -2.01 -35.71 13.05
CA ASP A 394 -2.50 -37.08 13.08
C ASP A 394 -2.79 -37.56 14.49
N PHE A 395 -1.94 -37.18 15.46
CA PHE A 395 -2.19 -37.49 16.87
C PHE A 395 -3.43 -36.76 17.42
N VAL A 396 -3.57 -35.47 17.13
CA VAL A 396 -4.76 -34.68 17.51
C VAL A 396 -6.03 -35.24 16.86
N ARG A 397 -5.97 -35.68 15.60
CA ARG A 397 -7.09 -36.35 14.91
C ARG A 397 -7.44 -37.68 15.56
N TYR A 398 -6.46 -38.42 16.06
CA TYR A 398 -6.69 -39.67 16.79
C TYR A 398 -7.39 -39.42 18.13
N LEU A 399 -6.93 -38.45 18.92
CA LEU A 399 -7.58 -38.04 20.18
C LEU A 399 -9.04 -37.64 19.94
N ARG A 400 -9.31 -36.86 18.90
CA ARG A 400 -10.66 -36.44 18.53
C ARG A 400 -11.58 -37.63 18.26
N LYS A 401 -11.10 -38.65 17.54
CA LYS A 401 -11.92 -39.85 17.27
C LYS A 401 -12.31 -40.57 18.54
N LEU A 402 -11.43 -40.58 19.55
CA LEU A 402 -11.73 -41.15 20.86
C LEU A 402 -12.73 -40.30 21.65
N GLU A 403 -12.65 -38.97 21.53
CA GLU A 403 -13.63 -38.06 22.14
C GLU A 403 -15.02 -38.24 21.49
N GLU A 404 -15.09 -38.28 20.16
CA GLU A 404 -16.32 -38.47 19.40
C GLU A 404 -16.97 -39.84 19.65
N SER A 405 -16.19 -40.89 19.92
CA SER A 405 -16.72 -42.21 20.30
C SER A 405 -17.10 -42.31 21.77
N GLY A 406 -16.82 -41.28 22.59
CA GLY A 406 -17.04 -41.28 24.04
C GLY A 406 -16.02 -42.10 24.82
N GLU A 407 -14.92 -42.52 24.19
CA GLU A 407 -13.83 -43.26 24.83
C GLU A 407 -12.82 -42.34 25.54
N LEU A 408 -12.86 -41.04 25.28
CA LEU A 408 -12.03 -40.02 25.91
C LEU A 408 -12.93 -38.89 26.39
N VAL A 409 -12.79 -38.47 27.64
CA VAL A 409 -13.46 -37.28 28.17
C VAL A 409 -12.43 -36.17 28.37
N VAL A 410 -12.63 -35.03 27.70
CA VAL A 410 -11.77 -33.85 27.86
C VAL A 410 -12.42 -32.88 28.83
N ARG A 411 -11.82 -32.67 29.99
CA ARG A 411 -12.37 -31.77 31.02
C ARG A 411 -11.86 -30.35 30.82
N ARG A 412 -12.68 -29.48 30.23
CA ARG A 412 -12.32 -28.07 30.05
C ARG A 412 -12.64 -27.28 31.32
N ASP A 413 -11.81 -26.28 31.65
CA ASP A 413 -11.92 -25.50 32.89
C ASP A 413 -13.29 -24.82 33.05
N GLY A 414 -14.19 -25.41 33.84
CA GLY A 414 -15.55 -24.89 34.04
C GLY A 414 -16.60 -25.98 34.28
N GLU A 415 -16.27 -27.24 33.99
CA GLU A 415 -17.17 -28.37 34.19
C GLU A 415 -16.91 -29.06 35.53
N GLU A 416 -17.81 -28.88 36.50
CA GLU A 416 -17.89 -29.75 37.69
C GLU A 416 -18.48 -31.11 37.24
N TYR A 417 -17.60 -32.09 37.06
CA TYR A 417 -18.02 -33.49 36.94
C TYR A 417 -18.28 -34.04 38.35
N ILE A 418 -19.55 -34.34 38.65
CA ILE A 418 -19.99 -34.97 39.92
C ILE A 418 -19.77 -36.49 39.86
#